data_AF-A0A834BI66-F1
#
_entry.id   AF-A0A834BI66-F1
#
_cell.length_a   1.000
_cell.length_b   1.000
_cell.length_c   1.000
_cell.angle_alpha   90.00
_cell.angle_beta   90.00
_cell.angle_gamma   90.00
#
_symmetry.space_group_name_H-M   'P 1'
#
loop_
_entity.id
_entity.type
_entity.pdbx_description
1 polymer ?
#
loop_
_entity_poly.entity_id
_entity_poly.type
_entity_poly.pdbx_seq_one_letter_code
_entity_poly.pdbx_strand_id
1 'polypeptide(L)'
;MEKKISRICLASEPDIIHFLQVTWEKTLGSGFVITLTDGQSAWTGTVCESAISQEADDMAMEKEKYVDELRKALLSGAGPATKYKFNFSKESCHFSFEKNLKDVSVSKTFQSAVQCQSTYGELLK
;
A
#
# COMPACT_ATOMS: atom_id res chain seq x y z
N MET A 1 4.06 -0.96 18.65
CA MET A 1 3.17 -0.97 17.48
C MET A 1 3.04 0.45 16.98
N GLU A 2 3.52 0.70 15.77
CA GLU A 2 3.48 2.01 15.10
C GLU A 2 2.44 1.99 13.99
N LYS A 3 1.90 3.17 13.66
CA LYS A 3 0.95 3.35 12.56
C LYS A 3 1.12 4.68 11.86
N LYS A 4 0.85 4.68 10.56
CA LYS A 4 0.80 5.89 9.73
C LYS A 4 -0.43 5.86 8.85
N ILE A 5 -1.12 7.00 8.76
CA ILE A 5 -2.21 7.21 7.82
C ILE A 5 -1.76 8.27 6.83
N SER A 6 -1.94 7.96 5.55
CA SER A 6 -1.55 8.79 4.41
C SER A 6 -2.77 8.96 3.50
N ARG A 7 -2.96 10.16 2.97
CA ARG A 7 -3.93 10.39 1.89
C ARG A 7 -3.29 10.01 0.56
N ILE A 8 -4.02 9.28 -0.29
CA ILE A 8 -3.57 8.91 -1.63
C ILE A 8 -4.72 9.13 -2.64
N CYS A 9 -4.34 9.31 -3.90
CA CYS A 9 -5.26 9.29 -5.02
C CYS A 9 -4.98 8.02 -5.83
N LEU A 10 -6.02 7.23 -6.09
CA LEU A 10 -5.89 6.06 -6.96
C LEU A 10 -5.99 6.51 -8.42
N ALA A 11 -5.24 5.84 -9.29
CA ALA A 11 -5.31 6.12 -10.72
C ALA A 11 -6.67 5.77 -11.36
N SER A 12 -7.36 4.77 -10.81
CA SER A 12 -8.70 4.35 -11.24
C SER A 12 -9.79 5.33 -10.83
N GLU A 13 -9.61 6.02 -9.71
CA GLU A 13 -10.60 6.92 -9.11
C GLU A 13 -9.89 8.22 -8.64
N PRO A 14 -9.45 9.09 -9.57
CA PRO A 14 -8.65 10.27 -9.24
C PRO A 14 -9.43 11.33 -8.45
N ASP A 15 -10.75 11.37 -8.59
CA ASP A 15 -11.63 12.32 -7.92
C ASP A 15 -12.00 11.90 -6.49
N ILE A 16 -11.66 10.66 -6.09
CA ILE A 16 -11.97 10.11 -4.77
C ILE A 16 -10.69 10.06 -3.93
N ILE A 17 -10.69 10.78 -2.81
CA ILE A 17 -9.59 10.74 -1.84
C ILE A 17 -9.68 9.42 -1.07
N HIS A 18 -8.63 8.61 -1.19
CA HIS A 18 -8.49 7.38 -0.42
C HIS A 18 -7.53 7.59 0.75
N PHE A 19 -7.74 6.83 1.83
CA PHE A 19 -6.85 6.79 2.98
C PHE A 19 -6.14 5.46 3.03
N LEU A 20 -4.81 5.53 3.12
CA LEU A 20 -3.93 4.38 3.29
C LEU A 20 -3.39 4.38 4.71
N GLN A 21 -3.80 3.39 5.49
CA GLN A 21 -3.25 3.12 6.81
C GLN A 21 -2.21 2.00 6.70
N VAL A 22 -1.03 2.19 7.29
CA VAL A 22 0.00 1.17 7.43
C VAL A 22 0.36 1.02 8.90
N THR A 23 0.33 -0.20 9.41
CA THR A 23 0.67 -0.56 10.79
C THR A 23 1.80 -1.57 10.80
N TRP A 24 2.78 -1.40 11.67
CA TRP A 24 3.92 -2.30 11.82
C TRP A 24 4.34 -2.42 13.28
N GLU A 25 5.10 -3.47 13.61
CA GLU A 25 5.49 -3.73 14.99
C GLU A 25 6.80 -3.03 15.38
N LYS A 26 7.92 -3.47 14.78
CA LYS A 26 9.28 -2.95 15.03
C LYS A 26 9.80 -2.16 13.83
N THR A 27 9.83 -2.80 12.67
CA THR A 27 10.28 -2.19 11.43
C THR A 27 9.35 -2.58 10.30
N LEU A 28 9.27 -1.75 9.27
CA LEU A 28 8.50 -2.08 8.06
C LEU A 28 9.03 -3.36 7.38
N GLY A 29 10.33 -3.65 7.51
CA GLY A 29 10.97 -4.83 6.92
C GLY A 29 10.61 -6.15 7.61
N SER A 30 10.10 -6.11 8.85
CA SER A 30 9.61 -7.30 9.57
C SER A 30 8.18 -7.68 9.19
N GLY A 31 7.55 -6.91 8.31
CA GLY A 31 6.15 -7.05 7.92
C GLY A 31 5.27 -5.93 8.46
N PHE A 32 4.14 -5.74 7.79
CA PHE A 32 3.17 -4.70 8.09
C PHE A 32 1.77 -5.11 7.63
N VAL A 33 0.76 -4.49 8.22
CA VAL A 33 -0.62 -4.56 7.76
C VAL A 33 -0.94 -3.25 7.07
N ILE A 34 -1.55 -3.36 5.89
CA ILE A 34 -1.96 -2.22 5.05
C ILE A 34 -3.47 -2.23 4.91
N THR A 35 -4.11 -1.10 5.17
CA THR A 35 -5.55 -0.91 5.03
C THR A 35 -5.81 0.27 4.10
N LEU A 36 -6.52 0.03 3.01
CA LEU A 36 -7.02 1.04 2.10
C LEU A 36 -8.50 1.28 2.38
N THR A 37 -8.94 2.54 2.41
CA THR A 37 -10.37 2.87 2.54
C THR A 37 -10.74 4.08 1.69
N ASP A 38 -11.96 4.04 1.13
CA ASP A 38 -12.61 5.14 0.41
C ASP A 38 -13.63 5.89 1.30
N GLY A 39 -13.66 5.59 2.60
CA GLY A 39 -14.64 6.12 3.56
C GLY A 39 -15.95 5.33 3.65
N GLN A 40 -16.19 4.37 2.76
CA GLN A 40 -17.34 3.47 2.79
C GLN A 40 -16.92 2.02 3.03
N SER A 41 -15.91 1.56 2.29
CA SER A 41 -15.35 0.20 2.37
C SER A 41 -13.91 0.23 2.86
N ALA A 42 -13.45 -0.90 3.41
CA ALA A 42 -12.07 -1.08 3.82
C ALA A 42 -11.49 -2.40 3.29
N TRP A 43 -10.29 -2.31 2.73
CA TRP A 43 -9.53 -3.44 2.21
C TRP A 43 -8.24 -3.57 3.02
N THR A 44 -8.10 -4.67 3.74
CA THR A 44 -6.92 -4.91 4.58
C THR A 44 -6.12 -6.09 4.07
N GLY A 45 -4.81 -5.89 3.90
CA GLY A 45 -3.84 -6.90 3.51
C GLY A 45 -2.68 -6.98 4.52
N THR A 46 -2.11 -8.16 4.66
CA THR A 46 -0.95 -8.40 5.55
C THR A 46 0.25 -8.80 4.72
N VAL A 47 1.36 -8.07 4.88
CA VAL A 47 2.62 -8.33 4.20
C VAL A 47 3.61 -8.84 5.24
N CYS A 48 4.09 -10.07 5.09
CA CYS A 48 5.08 -10.66 5.97
C CYS A 48 6.52 -10.34 5.52
N GLU A 49 7.48 -10.49 6.44
CA GLU A 49 8.91 -10.28 6.15
C GLU A 49 9.43 -11.13 4.98
N SER A 50 8.97 -12.38 4.86
CA SER A 50 9.38 -13.25 3.75
C SER A 50 8.93 -12.72 2.40
N ALA A 51 7.70 -12.18 2.30
CA ALA A 51 7.21 -11.55 1.08
C ALA A 51 8.01 -10.28 0.73
N ILE A 52 8.40 -9.48 1.72
CA ILE A 52 9.23 -8.29 1.51
C ILE A 52 10.62 -8.69 0.98
N SER A 53 11.20 -9.74 1.55
CA SER A 53 12.54 -10.22 1.17
C SER A 53 12.50 -10.82 -0.24
N GLN A 54 11.48 -11.65 -0.53
CA GLN A 54 11.28 -12.24 -1.86
C GLN A 54 11.11 -11.17 -2.94
N GLU A 55 10.26 -10.17 -2.72
CA GLU A 55 10.05 -9.09 -3.69
C GLU A 55 11.31 -8.26 -3.90
N ALA A 56 12.10 -8.02 -2.84
CA ALA A 56 13.39 -7.35 -2.98
C ALA A 56 14.36 -8.15 -3.87
N ASP A 57 14.43 -9.47 -3.68
CA ASP A 57 15.25 -10.37 -4.49
C ASP A 57 14.77 -10.44 -5.95
N ASP A 58 13.46 -10.55 -6.18
CA ASP A 58 12.85 -10.57 -7.52
C ASP A 58 13.13 -9.27 -8.30
N MET A 59 13.23 -8.15 -7.59
CA MET A 59 13.60 -6.85 -8.15
C MET A 59 15.12 -6.64 -8.26
N ALA A 60 15.95 -7.63 -7.88
CA ALA A 60 17.40 -7.51 -7.77
C ALA A 60 17.83 -6.26 -6.98
N MET A 61 17.15 -6.01 -5.87
CA MET A 61 17.36 -4.85 -5.00
C MET A 61 17.70 -5.31 -3.58
N GLU A 62 18.68 -4.67 -2.94
CA GLU A 62 18.98 -4.93 -1.53
C GLU A 62 17.73 -4.69 -0.66
N LYS A 63 17.47 -5.62 0.27
CA LYS A 63 16.28 -5.60 1.14
C LYS A 63 16.14 -4.26 1.87
N GLU A 64 17.21 -3.71 2.40
CA GLU A 64 17.23 -2.42 3.10
C GLU A 64 16.76 -1.29 2.18
N LYS A 65 17.28 -1.26 0.95
CA LYS A 65 16.90 -0.28 -0.08
C LYS A 65 15.45 -0.45 -0.50
N TYR A 66 14.98 -1.69 -0.61
CA TYR A 66 13.58 -1.98 -0.90
C TYR A 66 12.66 -1.45 0.20
N VAL A 67 13.00 -1.71 1.47
CA VAL A 67 12.26 -1.22 2.65
C VAL A 67 12.24 0.31 2.71
N ASP A 68 13.34 0.99 2.39
CA ASP A 68 13.37 2.45 2.35
C ASP A 68 12.47 3.03 1.24
N GLU A 69 12.36 2.35 0.10
CA GLU A 69 11.39 2.72 -0.93
C GLU A 69 9.95 2.47 -0.49
N LEU A 70 9.67 1.38 0.26
CA LEU A 70 8.36 1.16 0.88
C LEU A 70 8.00 2.29 1.85
N ARG A 71 8.95 2.71 2.69
CA ARG A 71 8.76 3.83 3.62
C ARG A 71 8.41 5.12 2.89
N LYS A 72 9.15 5.45 1.81
CA LYS A 72 8.88 6.66 1.01
C LYS A 72 7.52 6.61 0.35
N ALA A 73 7.14 5.49 -0.24
CA ALA A 73 5.86 5.36 -0.93
C ALA A 73 4.68 5.37 0.05
N LEU A 74 4.70 4.49 1.04
CA LEU A 74 3.55 4.22 1.89
C LEU A 74 3.39 5.26 3.03
N LEU A 75 4.50 5.77 3.58
CA LEU A 75 4.48 6.65 4.75
C LEU A 75 4.53 8.14 4.41
N SER A 76 5.13 8.51 3.27
CA SER A 76 5.25 9.93 2.89
C SER A 76 3.94 10.50 2.31
N GLY A 77 3.00 9.64 1.91
CA GLY A 77 1.74 10.00 1.26
C GLY A 77 1.93 10.58 -0.15
N ALA A 78 0.91 10.45 -1.01
CA ALA A 78 0.94 11.07 -2.33
C ALA A 78 0.53 12.55 -2.23
N GLY A 79 1.50 13.46 -2.20
CA GLY A 79 1.29 14.87 -2.54
C GLY A 79 1.24 15.08 -4.07
N PRO A 80 0.75 16.23 -4.56
CA PRO A 80 0.63 16.51 -6.00
C PRO A 80 1.96 16.47 -6.80
N ALA A 81 3.11 16.40 -6.11
CA ALA A 81 4.43 16.24 -6.70
C ALA A 81 5.07 14.86 -6.43
N THR A 82 4.28 13.85 -6.01
CA THR A 82 4.86 12.56 -5.65
C THR A 82 5.16 11.70 -6.84
N LYS A 83 6.37 11.14 -6.82
CA LYS A 83 6.86 10.16 -7.79
C LYS A 83 6.09 8.83 -7.74
N TYR A 84 5.13 8.66 -6.83
CA TYR A 84 4.43 7.39 -6.64
C TYR A 84 2.96 7.50 -7.09
N LYS A 85 2.55 6.57 -7.94
CA LYS A 85 1.18 6.40 -8.43
C LYS A 85 0.60 5.14 -7.80
N PHE A 86 -0.59 5.22 -7.24
CA PHE A 86 -1.26 4.08 -6.60
C PHE A 86 -2.35 3.53 -7.50
N ASN A 87 -2.42 2.20 -7.61
CA ASN A 87 -3.45 1.50 -8.37
C ASN A 87 -4.12 0.47 -7.45
N PHE A 88 -5.44 0.40 -7.52
CA PHE A 88 -6.21 -0.61 -6.81
C PHE A 88 -7.37 -1.09 -7.67
N SER A 89 -7.52 -2.41 -7.78
CA SER A 89 -8.68 -3.05 -8.41
C SER A 89 -9.53 -3.69 -7.32
N LYS A 90 -10.76 -3.16 -7.14
CA LYS A 90 -11.74 -3.69 -6.17
C LYS A 90 -12.14 -5.14 -6.49
N GLU A 91 -12.17 -5.49 -7.78
CA GLU A 91 -12.56 -6.81 -8.29
C GLU A 91 -11.55 -7.90 -7.97
N SER A 92 -10.26 -7.61 -8.20
CA SER A 92 -9.16 -8.55 -7.94
C SER A 92 -8.53 -8.37 -6.57
N CYS A 93 -8.98 -7.38 -5.80
CA CYS A 93 -8.36 -6.90 -4.57
C CYS A 93 -6.84 -6.70 -4.70
N HIS A 94 -6.40 -6.30 -5.89
CA HIS A 94 -4.99 -6.13 -6.21
C HIS A 94 -4.58 -4.68 -5.97
N PHE A 95 -3.67 -4.48 -5.01
CA PHE A 95 -3.06 -3.20 -4.72
C PHE A 95 -1.63 -3.18 -5.24
N SER A 96 -1.32 -2.16 -6.04
CA SER A 96 0.05 -1.89 -6.50
C SER A 96 0.36 -0.42 -6.46
N PHE A 97 1.64 -0.10 -6.43
CA PHE A 97 2.09 1.28 -6.59
C PHE A 97 3.32 1.34 -7.49
N GLU A 98 3.38 2.37 -8.30
CA GLU A 98 4.42 2.58 -9.27
C GLU A 98 5.23 3.82 -8.93
N LYS A 99 6.55 3.72 -9.05
CA LYS A 99 7.42 4.91 -9.02
C LYS A 99 7.64 5.41 -10.44
N ASN A 100 7.12 6.58 -10.77
CA ASN A 100 7.43 7.33 -11.98
C ASN A 100 8.85 7.90 -11.87
N LEU A 101 9.79 7.31 -12.61
CA LEU A 101 11.06 7.95 -12.94
C LEU A 101 10.92 8.61 -14.31
N LYS A 102 11.80 9.57 -14.62
CA LYS A 102 11.69 10.41 -15.84
C LYS A 102 11.55 9.61 -17.14
N ASP A 103 11.97 8.33 -17.17
CA ASP A 103 11.92 7.48 -18.37
C ASP A 103 11.52 6.01 -18.09
N VAL A 104 11.18 5.63 -16.84
CA VAL A 104 10.86 4.24 -16.44
C VAL A 104 9.86 4.21 -15.28
N SER A 105 8.86 3.32 -15.34
CA SER A 105 7.94 3.04 -14.22
C SER A 105 8.30 1.71 -13.57
N VAL A 106 8.45 1.71 -12.25
CA VAL A 106 8.69 0.49 -11.47
C VAL A 106 7.44 0.17 -10.67
N SER A 107 6.73 -0.90 -11.03
CA SER A 107 5.53 -1.39 -10.33
C SER A 107 5.92 -2.30 -9.18
N LYS A 108 5.33 -2.07 -8.02
CA LYS A 108 5.44 -2.92 -6.83
C LYS A 108 4.05 -3.45 -6.49
N THR A 109 3.94 -4.77 -6.38
CA THR A 109 2.66 -5.46 -6.21
C THR A 109 2.61 -6.13 -4.86
N PHE A 110 1.50 -5.96 -4.14
CA PHE A 110 1.22 -6.77 -2.96
C PHE A 110 0.06 -7.70 -3.27
N GLN A 111 0.37 -8.98 -3.54
CA GLN A 111 -0.62 -10.05 -3.52
C GLN A 111 -0.71 -10.62 -2.10
N SER A 112 -1.10 -9.80 -1.12
CA SER A 112 -1.54 -10.37 0.16
C SER A 112 -3.03 -10.68 0.07
N ALA A 113 -3.49 -11.78 0.69
CA ALA A 113 -4.90 -12.11 0.84
C ALA A 113 -5.65 -10.92 1.48
N VAL A 114 -6.25 -10.07 0.64
CA VAL A 114 -7.03 -8.94 1.10
C VAL A 114 -8.37 -9.47 1.57
N GLN A 115 -8.62 -9.44 2.86
CA GLN A 115 -9.99 -9.58 3.36
C GLN A 115 -10.71 -8.26 3.09
N CYS A 116 -11.59 -8.27 2.09
CA CYS A 116 -12.56 -7.21 1.88
C CYS A 116 -13.54 -7.23 3.07
N GLN A 117 -13.42 -6.26 3.97
CA GLN A 117 -14.40 -6.05 5.02
C GLN A 117 -15.29 -4.90 4.57
N SER A 118 -16.50 -5.23 4.10
CA SER A 118 -17.53 -4.21 3.86
C SER A 118 -17.94 -3.62 5.20
N THR A 119 -17.66 -2.34 5.43
CA THR A 119 -18.19 -1.58 6.57
C THR A 119 -19.65 -1.17 6.31
N TYR A 120 -20.51 -2.17 6.12
CA TYR A 120 -21.95 -2.03 6.34
C TYR A 120 -22.39 -3.12 7.31
N GLY A 121 -22.10 -2.92 8.60
CA GLY A 121 -22.43 -3.93 9.61
C GLY A 121 -21.99 -3.64 11.04
N GLU A 122 -21.99 -2.39 11.53
CA GLU A 122 -21.91 -2.15 12.98
C GLU A 122 -22.50 -0.79 13.40
N LEU A 123 -23.64 -0.40 12.82
CA LEU A 123 -24.40 0.78 13.26
C LEU A 123 -25.91 0.51 13.45
N LEU A 124 -26.30 -0.74 13.68
CA LEU A 124 -27.63 -1.09 14.20
C LEU A 124 -27.54 -2.43 14.97
N LYS A 125 -27.17 -2.34 16.25
CA LYS A 125 -27.79 -3.03 17.40
C LYS A 125 -27.16 -2.57 18.70
#